data_AF-A0AAW6TTI3-F1
#
_entry.id   AF-A0AAW6TTI3-F1
#
_cell.length_a   1.000
_cell.length_b   1.000
_cell.length_c   1.000
_cell.angle_alpha   90.00
_cell.angle_beta   90.00
_cell.angle_gamma   90.00
#
_symmetry.space_group_name_H-M   'P 1'
#
loop_
_entity.id
_entity.type
_entity.pdbx_description
1 polymer ?
#
loop_
_entity_poly.entity_id
_entity_poly.type
_entity_poly.pdbx_seq_one_letter_code
_entity_poly.pdbx_strand_id
1 'polypeptide(L)'
;MMKKRGSPQKPQRDWRYWVKRVPPPDSKIWPEQYRGQRWKSVYAILFAGRCQVCAYSCPLPKTRQWRDRLLGVERLLLCTNRPDCPGELCEVLPIDTCRNFKPKAWKPVRTKCPKAEANPIPGEDDPDVRRIPLGGGLFALVDAADYKRVSKYRWYAKRHGGTTYATCIRKGRTVYMHRMIMRVRKGCIVDHIDGNGLNNRRCNLRICTHQQNQANRGPRGGSSRFVGVLRHKDKWEAGIRYRGKYFYLGLHDDEVEAAKARDRKAYELHGEYAYLNFPEDFGPDGGE
;
A
#
# COMPACT_ATOMS: atom_id res chain seq x y z
N MET A 1 -54.74 22.51 -10.90
CA MET A 1 -54.55 21.37 -11.84
C MET A 1 -53.06 21.09 -12.02
N MET A 2 -52.71 19.82 -12.18
CA MET A 2 -51.46 19.18 -11.79
C MET A 2 -50.23 19.56 -12.64
N LYS A 3 -49.12 19.88 -11.97
CA LYS A 3 -47.77 19.94 -12.56
C LYS A 3 -47.34 18.52 -12.97
N LYS A 4 -47.03 18.30 -14.25
CA LYS A 4 -46.48 17.05 -14.78
C LYS A 4 -45.15 16.75 -14.08
N ARG A 5 -45.11 15.67 -13.30
CA ARG A 5 -43.87 15.12 -12.71
C ARG A 5 -43.07 14.47 -13.83
N GLY A 6 -41.86 14.98 -14.08
CA GLY A 6 -40.89 14.33 -14.96
C GLY A 6 -40.53 12.97 -14.40
N SER A 7 -40.68 11.93 -15.22
CA SER A 7 -40.32 10.56 -14.89
C SER A 7 -38.81 10.46 -14.56
N PRO A 8 -38.40 9.87 -13.43
CA PRO A 8 -36.99 9.63 -13.17
C PRO A 8 -36.46 8.62 -14.19
N GLN A 9 -35.43 9.03 -14.96
CA GLN A 9 -34.68 8.13 -15.83
C GLN A 9 -34.15 6.96 -14.98
N LYS A 10 -34.55 5.74 -15.35
CA LYS A 10 -34.04 4.51 -14.73
C LYS A 10 -32.51 4.48 -14.90
N PRO A 11 -31.72 4.21 -13.86
CA PRO A 11 -30.28 4.04 -14.01
C PRO A 11 -30.03 2.85 -14.94
N GLN A 12 -29.29 3.14 -16.02
CA GLN A 12 -28.85 2.17 -17.00
C GLN A 12 -28.07 1.07 -16.27
N ARG A 13 -28.60 -0.16 -16.24
CA ARG A 13 -27.93 -1.31 -15.62
C ARG A 13 -26.59 -1.52 -16.34
N ASP A 14 -25.49 -1.19 -15.67
CA ASP A 14 -24.14 -1.37 -16.20
C ASP A 14 -23.79 -2.86 -16.16
N TRP A 15 -23.83 -3.53 -17.32
CA TRP A 15 -23.59 -4.97 -17.52
C TRP A 15 -22.14 -5.41 -17.22
N ARG A 16 -21.33 -4.58 -16.56
CA ARG A 16 -19.89 -4.79 -16.32
C ARG A 16 -19.55 -5.82 -15.24
N TYR A 17 -20.54 -6.46 -14.62
CA TYR A 17 -20.32 -7.42 -13.53
C TYR A 17 -20.08 -8.88 -13.99
N TRP A 18 -19.90 -9.15 -15.28
CA TRP A 18 -19.49 -10.46 -15.80
C TRP A 18 -18.25 -10.37 -16.71
N VAL A 19 -17.23 -9.61 -16.30
CA VAL A 19 -15.98 -9.56 -17.08
C VAL A 19 -15.05 -10.69 -16.64
N LYS A 20 -15.03 -11.77 -17.43
CA LYS A 20 -13.96 -12.78 -17.46
C LYS A 20 -12.62 -12.06 -17.26
N ARG A 21 -11.74 -12.55 -16.37
CA ARG A 21 -10.42 -11.94 -16.08
C ARG A 21 -9.53 -11.88 -17.33
N VAL A 22 -9.78 -10.90 -18.19
CA VAL A 22 -9.02 -10.66 -19.42
C VAL A 22 -8.23 -9.36 -19.30
N PRO A 23 -7.09 -9.25 -19.99
CA PRO A 23 -6.34 -8.00 -20.04
C PRO A 23 -7.22 -6.83 -20.55
N PRO A 24 -6.88 -5.58 -20.23
CA PRO A 24 -7.61 -4.36 -20.62
C PRO A 24 -7.44 -4.14 -22.12
N PRO A 25 -8.28 -3.31 -22.75
CA PRO A 25 -8.16 -2.98 -24.17
C PRO A 25 -6.73 -2.59 -24.62
N ASP A 26 -5.97 -1.87 -23.79
CA ASP A 26 -4.66 -1.32 -24.14
C ASP A 26 -3.46 -2.24 -23.84
N SER A 27 -3.71 -3.45 -23.33
CA SER A 27 -2.61 -4.32 -22.89
C SER A 27 -1.76 -4.84 -24.04
N LYS A 28 -0.43 -4.77 -23.85
CA LYS A 28 0.58 -5.36 -24.75
C LYS A 28 0.45 -6.86 -24.99
N ILE A 29 -0.42 -7.52 -24.24
CA ILE A 29 -0.73 -8.95 -24.36
C ILE A 29 -1.68 -9.22 -25.54
N TRP A 30 -2.57 -8.29 -25.89
CA TRP A 30 -3.46 -8.44 -27.06
C TRP A 30 -2.66 -8.42 -28.37
N PRO A 31 -3.05 -9.18 -29.41
CA PRO A 31 -2.50 -8.96 -30.75
C PRO A 31 -2.75 -7.51 -31.20
N GLU A 32 -1.86 -6.96 -32.01
CA GLU A 32 -1.90 -5.55 -32.43
C GLU A 32 -3.23 -5.18 -33.10
N GLN A 33 -3.77 -6.09 -33.90
CA GLN A 33 -5.08 -5.94 -34.57
C GLN A 33 -6.29 -5.92 -33.63
N TYR A 34 -6.14 -6.35 -32.36
CA TYR A 34 -7.22 -6.45 -31.38
C TYR A 34 -7.00 -5.59 -30.12
N ARG A 35 -6.11 -4.59 -30.16
CA ARG A 35 -5.80 -3.71 -29.02
C ARG A 35 -6.36 -2.28 -29.21
N GLY A 36 -6.52 -1.56 -28.10
CA GLY A 36 -6.85 -0.13 -28.09
C GLY A 36 -8.27 0.14 -28.59
N GLN A 37 -8.42 1.13 -29.47
CA GLN A 37 -9.72 1.52 -30.04
C GLN A 37 -10.40 0.40 -30.85
N ARG A 38 -9.64 -0.58 -31.33
CA ARG A 38 -10.16 -1.73 -32.08
C ARG A 38 -10.63 -2.88 -31.19
N TRP A 39 -10.39 -2.81 -29.88
CA TRP A 39 -10.77 -3.87 -28.95
C TRP A 39 -12.30 -3.90 -28.73
N LYS A 40 -12.88 -5.11 -28.75
CA LYS A 40 -14.26 -5.38 -28.40
C LYS A 40 -14.32 -6.45 -27.31
N SER A 41 -15.26 -6.34 -26.39
CA SER A 41 -15.43 -7.30 -25.29
C SER A 41 -15.64 -8.74 -25.77
N VAL A 42 -16.23 -8.93 -26.95
CA VAL A 42 -16.40 -10.25 -27.59
C VAL A 42 -15.05 -10.94 -27.87
N TYR A 43 -13.98 -10.20 -28.14
CA TYR A 43 -12.65 -10.78 -28.38
C TYR A 43 -12.07 -11.44 -27.13
N ALA A 44 -12.48 -11.01 -25.94
CA ALA A 44 -12.11 -11.66 -24.67
C ALA A 44 -12.40 -13.17 -24.69
N ILE A 45 -13.46 -13.58 -25.39
CA ILE A 45 -13.88 -14.99 -25.50
C ILE A 45 -12.87 -15.79 -26.34
N LEU A 46 -12.29 -15.19 -27.38
CA LEU A 46 -11.35 -15.87 -28.28
C LEU A 46 -10.05 -16.26 -27.56
N PHE A 47 -9.65 -15.47 -26.56
CA PHE A 47 -8.38 -15.65 -25.84
C PHE A 47 -8.56 -16.20 -24.43
N ALA A 48 -9.78 -16.25 -23.89
CA ALA A 48 -10.05 -16.90 -22.61
C ALA A 48 -9.64 -18.37 -22.66
N GLY A 49 -8.86 -18.83 -21.68
CA GLY A 49 -8.37 -20.21 -21.64
C GLY A 49 -7.15 -20.49 -22.53
N ARG A 50 -6.62 -19.49 -23.26
CA ARG A 50 -5.49 -19.67 -24.18
C ARG A 50 -4.14 -19.40 -23.53
N CYS A 51 -3.10 -20.06 -24.02
CA CYS A 51 -1.73 -19.91 -23.54
C CYS A 51 -1.24 -18.46 -23.61
N GLN A 52 -1.62 -17.66 -24.62
CA GLN A 52 -1.23 -16.25 -24.74
C GLN A 52 -1.47 -15.41 -23.47
N VAL A 53 -2.58 -15.65 -22.78
CA VAL A 53 -3.01 -14.93 -21.56
C VAL A 53 -2.88 -15.77 -20.29
N CYS A 54 -2.22 -16.93 -20.35
CA CYS A 54 -2.01 -17.83 -19.22
C CYS A 54 -0.79 -17.43 -18.36
N ALA A 55 -0.94 -17.36 -17.03
CA ALA A 55 0.12 -17.02 -16.08
C ALA A 55 1.30 -18.00 -16.11
N TYR A 56 1.08 -19.22 -16.58
CA TYR A 56 2.10 -20.24 -16.73
C TYR A 56 2.80 -20.21 -18.09
N SER A 57 2.46 -19.25 -18.97
CA SER A 57 3.15 -19.08 -20.25
C SER A 57 4.08 -17.88 -20.24
N CYS A 58 5.30 -18.07 -20.75
CA CYS A 58 6.30 -17.03 -20.95
C CYS A 58 6.87 -17.06 -22.37
N PRO A 59 7.41 -15.93 -22.88
CA PRO A 59 8.10 -15.92 -24.17
C PRO A 59 9.38 -16.77 -24.15
N LEU A 60 9.73 -17.38 -25.29
CA LEU A 60 11.04 -18.00 -25.51
C LEU A 60 12.21 -17.00 -25.33
N PRO A 61 13.46 -17.44 -25.16
CA PRO A 61 14.62 -16.56 -25.14
C PRO A 61 14.69 -15.64 -26.38
N LYS A 62 15.20 -14.41 -26.22
CA LYS A 62 15.22 -13.40 -27.31
C LYS A 62 15.92 -13.92 -28.57
N THR A 63 17.03 -14.63 -28.42
CA THR A 63 17.79 -15.24 -29.52
C THR A 63 16.94 -16.18 -30.37
N ARG A 64 16.12 -17.02 -29.73
CA ARG A 64 15.17 -17.93 -30.41
C ARG A 64 14.05 -17.15 -31.10
N GLN A 65 13.45 -16.18 -30.43
CA GLN A 65 12.41 -15.33 -31.03
C GLN A 65 12.90 -14.61 -32.30
N TRP A 66 14.16 -14.16 -32.31
CA TRP A 66 14.78 -13.56 -33.50
C TRP A 66 14.95 -14.55 -34.64
N ARG A 67 15.42 -15.77 -34.35
CA ARG A 67 15.56 -16.84 -35.35
C ARG A 67 14.22 -17.22 -35.97
N ASP A 68 13.19 -17.40 -35.15
CA ASP A 68 11.87 -17.80 -35.60
C ASP A 68 11.24 -16.72 -36.49
N ARG A 69 11.45 -15.44 -36.14
CA ARG A 69 11.01 -14.31 -36.97
C ARG A 69 11.71 -14.27 -38.33
N LEU A 70 13.01 -14.57 -38.39
CA LEU A 70 13.76 -14.64 -39.64
C LEU A 70 13.30 -15.80 -40.53
N LEU A 71 12.91 -16.93 -39.91
CA LEU A 71 12.45 -18.13 -40.61
C LEU A 71 10.93 -18.11 -40.92
N GLY A 72 10.22 -17.05 -40.54
CA GLY A 72 8.77 -16.95 -40.72
C GLY A 72 7.96 -17.98 -39.92
N VAL A 73 8.55 -18.56 -38.86
CA VAL A 73 7.89 -19.56 -38.01
C VAL A 73 6.98 -18.86 -37.01
N GLU A 74 5.84 -19.47 -36.69
CA GLU A 74 4.91 -18.93 -35.71
C GLU A 74 5.56 -18.73 -34.33
N ARG A 75 5.15 -17.65 -33.66
CA ARG A 75 5.73 -17.27 -32.37
C ARG A 75 5.28 -18.21 -31.25
N LEU A 76 6.18 -19.09 -30.81
CA LEU A 76 5.93 -20.01 -29.71
C LEU A 76 6.10 -19.36 -28.31
N LEU A 77 5.47 -19.97 -27.32
CA LEU A 77 5.61 -19.67 -25.89
C LEU A 77 6.13 -20.91 -25.15
N LEU A 78 6.76 -20.72 -23.99
CA LEU A 78 7.05 -21.80 -23.04
C LEU A 78 5.95 -21.86 -21.98
N CYS A 79 5.39 -23.05 -21.77
CA CYS A 79 4.45 -23.36 -20.68
C CYS A 79 5.20 -24.08 -19.56
N THR A 80 4.98 -23.65 -18.31
CA THR A 80 5.67 -24.20 -17.13
C THR A 80 4.79 -25.11 -16.27
N ASN A 81 3.56 -25.39 -16.68
CA ASN A 81 2.58 -26.12 -15.85
C ASN A 81 1.57 -26.91 -16.69
N ARG A 82 2.10 -27.67 -17.66
CA ARG A 82 1.32 -28.48 -18.60
C ARG A 82 1.00 -29.84 -17.96
N PRO A 83 -0.26 -30.32 -17.96
CA PRO A 83 -0.62 -31.56 -17.25
C PRO A 83 -0.02 -32.82 -17.88
N ASP A 84 0.30 -32.76 -19.17
CA ASP A 84 0.92 -33.81 -19.96
C ASP A 84 2.44 -33.95 -19.72
N CYS A 85 3.09 -32.92 -19.14
CA CYS A 85 4.53 -32.93 -18.81
C CYS A 85 4.78 -32.14 -17.50
N PRO A 86 4.31 -32.65 -16.34
CA PRO A 86 4.40 -31.93 -15.08
C PRO A 86 5.86 -31.73 -14.66
N GLY A 87 6.28 -30.47 -14.51
CA GLY A 87 7.64 -30.09 -14.12
C GLY A 87 8.58 -29.76 -15.28
N GLU A 88 8.16 -29.96 -16.53
CA GLU A 88 8.95 -29.64 -17.72
C GLU A 88 8.50 -28.33 -18.39
N LEU A 89 9.43 -27.70 -19.11
CA LEU A 89 9.15 -26.53 -19.94
C LEU A 89 8.78 -27.00 -21.35
N CYS A 90 7.52 -26.80 -21.76
CA CYS A 90 7.03 -27.22 -23.06
C CYS A 90 6.75 -26.02 -23.98
N GLU A 91 7.12 -26.14 -25.26
CA GLU A 91 6.70 -25.16 -26.27
C GLU A 91 5.21 -25.32 -26.59
N VAL A 92 4.49 -24.20 -26.67
CA VAL A 92 3.05 -24.11 -26.96
C VAL A 92 2.78 -22.95 -27.91
N LEU A 93 1.74 -23.08 -28.73
CA LEU A 93 1.25 -21.96 -29.53
C LEU A 93 0.50 -20.96 -28.65
N PRO A 94 0.53 -19.65 -28.97
CA PRO A 94 -0.23 -18.65 -28.25
C PRO A 94 -1.74 -18.95 -28.19
N ILE A 95 -2.25 -19.55 -29.27
CA ILE A 95 -3.65 -19.93 -29.44
C ILE A 95 -4.01 -21.30 -28.83
N ASP A 96 -3.05 -22.03 -28.27
CA ASP A 96 -3.34 -23.32 -27.64
C ASP A 96 -4.22 -23.15 -26.39
N THR A 97 -5.15 -24.07 -26.18
CA THR A 97 -5.96 -24.12 -24.97
C THR A 97 -5.17 -24.76 -23.84
N CYS A 98 -5.04 -24.08 -22.70
CA CYS A 98 -4.36 -24.60 -21.52
C CYS A 98 -5.36 -25.28 -20.58
N ARG A 99 -5.17 -26.57 -20.29
CA ARG A 99 -6.00 -27.31 -19.32
C ARG A 99 -5.82 -26.82 -17.88
N ASN A 100 -4.62 -26.35 -17.53
CA ASN A 100 -4.31 -25.71 -16.24
C ASN A 100 -4.36 -24.18 -16.33
N PHE A 101 -5.25 -23.63 -17.17
CA PHE A 101 -5.29 -22.20 -17.43
C PHE A 101 -5.44 -21.38 -16.14
N LYS A 102 -4.50 -20.47 -15.92
CA LYS A 102 -4.59 -19.43 -14.90
C LYS A 102 -4.44 -18.09 -15.59
N PRO A 103 -5.38 -17.14 -15.48
CA PRO A 103 -5.25 -15.86 -16.16
C PRO A 103 -4.03 -15.09 -15.64
N LYS A 104 -3.22 -14.50 -16.53
CA LYS A 104 -2.15 -13.56 -16.17
C LYS A 104 -2.74 -12.47 -15.29
N ALA A 105 -2.16 -12.29 -14.10
CA ALA A 105 -2.51 -11.16 -13.24
C ALA A 105 -2.01 -9.88 -13.92
N TRP A 106 -2.86 -9.27 -14.73
CA TRP A 106 -2.64 -7.88 -15.09
C TRP A 106 -3.08 -7.06 -13.89
N LYS A 107 -2.11 -6.71 -13.04
CA LYS A 107 -2.33 -5.66 -12.06
C LYS A 107 -2.80 -4.46 -12.87
N PRO A 108 -3.90 -3.76 -12.48
CA PRO A 108 -4.10 -2.43 -13.03
C PRO A 108 -2.77 -1.73 -12.89
N VAL A 109 -2.35 -1.01 -13.93
CA VAL A 109 -1.36 0.05 -13.72
C VAL A 109 -1.93 0.76 -12.50
N ARG A 110 -1.24 0.63 -11.36
CA ARG A 110 -1.40 1.63 -10.31
C ARG A 110 -1.17 2.87 -11.15
N THR A 111 -2.22 3.64 -11.43
CA THR A 111 -2.02 5.07 -11.55
C THR A 111 -1.05 5.32 -10.43
N LYS A 112 0.15 5.81 -10.76
CA LYS A 112 0.93 6.41 -9.70
C LYS A 112 -0.11 7.34 -9.09
N CYS A 113 -0.64 6.99 -7.90
CA CYS A 113 -1.11 8.01 -6.99
C CYS A 113 0.01 9.04 -7.14
N PRO A 114 -0.29 10.29 -7.57
CA PRO A 114 0.75 11.30 -7.73
C PRO A 114 1.67 11.06 -6.55
N LYS A 115 2.93 10.62 -6.82
CA LYS A 115 3.85 10.13 -5.77
C LYS A 115 3.54 11.06 -4.64
N ALA A 116 2.92 10.61 -3.53
CA ALA A 116 2.50 11.53 -2.48
C ALA A 116 3.72 12.40 -2.29
N GLU A 117 3.63 13.68 -2.72
CA GLU A 117 4.81 14.44 -3.14
C GLU A 117 5.84 14.18 -2.09
N ALA A 118 6.92 13.48 -2.45
CA ALA A 118 7.71 12.74 -1.47
C ALA A 118 7.91 13.67 -0.30
N ASN A 119 7.18 13.42 0.82
CA ASN A 119 7.00 14.46 1.84
C ASN A 119 8.39 15.05 2.06
N PRO A 120 8.58 16.36 1.81
CA PRO A 120 9.92 16.94 1.72
C PRO A 120 10.72 16.39 2.88
N ILE A 121 11.84 15.70 2.59
CA ILE A 121 12.61 14.98 3.59
C ILE A 121 12.87 16.00 4.72
N PRO A 122 12.29 15.84 5.92
CA PRO A 122 12.35 16.90 6.90
C PRO A 122 13.81 17.16 7.27
N GLY A 123 14.32 18.35 6.93
CA GLY A 123 15.68 18.80 7.24
C GLY A 123 16.75 18.43 6.22
N GLU A 124 16.62 18.82 4.95
CA GLU A 124 17.81 19.13 4.14
C GLU A 124 18.35 20.54 4.42
N ASP A 125 17.50 21.49 4.78
CA ASP A 125 17.89 22.91 5.02
C ASP A 125 17.56 23.45 6.42
N ASP A 126 17.04 22.61 7.33
CA ASP A 126 16.72 23.03 8.70
C ASP A 126 17.98 22.97 9.59
N PRO A 127 18.52 24.11 10.08
CA PRO A 127 19.74 24.13 10.90
C PRO A 127 19.57 23.37 12.23
N ASP A 128 18.34 23.15 12.67
CA ASP A 128 18.00 22.47 13.91
C ASP A 128 17.87 20.95 13.75
N VAL A 129 18.01 20.40 12.54
CA VAL A 129 17.96 18.94 12.31
C VAL A 129 19.34 18.40 11.94
N ARG A 130 19.75 17.32 12.61
CA ARG A 130 21.02 16.62 12.38
C ARG A 130 20.80 15.15 12.07
N ARG A 131 21.66 14.59 11.22
CA ARG A 131 21.64 13.18 10.80
C ARG A 131 22.76 12.39 11.48
N ILE A 132 22.45 11.20 11.99
CA ILE A 132 23.44 10.27 12.55
C ILE A 132 23.42 8.97 11.72
N PRO A 133 24.55 8.57 11.10
CA PRO A 133 24.61 7.33 10.31
C PRO A 133 24.55 6.08 11.21
N LEU A 134 23.81 5.06 10.78
CA LEU A 134 23.60 3.80 11.52
C LEU A 134 24.23 2.57 10.84
N GLY A 135 24.73 2.72 9.61
CA GLY A 135 25.19 1.63 8.74
C GLY A 135 24.12 1.15 7.75
N GLY A 136 24.55 0.51 6.65
CA GLY A 136 23.65 -0.01 5.61
C GLY A 136 22.88 1.08 4.84
N GLY A 137 23.43 2.30 4.76
CA GLY A 137 22.77 3.45 4.13
C GLY A 137 21.66 4.11 4.95
N LEU A 138 21.41 3.66 6.18
CA LEU A 138 20.40 4.22 7.07
C LEU A 138 20.97 5.34 7.97
N PHE A 139 20.13 6.33 8.27
CA PHE A 139 20.43 7.42 9.20
C PHE A 139 19.26 7.66 10.16
N ALA A 140 19.56 8.21 11.33
CA ALA A 140 18.57 8.72 12.28
C ALA A 140 18.54 10.25 12.26
N LEU A 141 17.35 10.84 12.38
CA LEU A 141 17.15 12.28 12.54
C LEU A 141 17.09 12.63 14.04
N VAL A 142 17.77 13.70 14.44
CA VAL A 142 17.86 14.19 15.83
C VAL A 142 17.91 15.71 15.81
N ASP A 143 17.38 16.37 16.85
CA ASP A 143 17.52 17.82 16.99
C ASP A 143 18.99 18.22 17.25
N ALA A 144 19.39 19.40 16.76
CA ALA A 144 20.74 19.94 16.93
C ALA A 144 21.15 20.05 18.40
N ALA A 145 20.20 20.39 19.28
CA ALA A 145 20.41 20.45 20.72
C ALA A 145 20.82 19.10 21.34
N ASP A 146 20.34 17.98 20.82
CA ASP A 146 20.69 16.64 21.30
C ASP A 146 21.87 16.01 20.58
N TYR A 147 22.19 16.48 19.38
CA TYR A 147 23.21 15.89 18.51
C TYR A 147 24.55 15.71 19.23
N LYS A 148 25.07 16.75 19.90
CA LYS A 148 26.37 16.71 20.62
C LYS A 148 26.45 15.60 21.68
N ARG A 149 25.32 15.22 22.26
CA ARG A 149 25.25 14.19 23.30
C ARG A 149 25.07 12.80 22.71
N VAL A 150 24.23 12.67 21.68
CA VAL A 150 23.86 11.41 21.06
C VAL A 150 24.97 10.90 20.13
N SER A 151 25.71 11.80 19.47
CA SER A 151 26.82 11.46 18.55
C SER A 151 28.03 10.79 19.22
N LYS A 152 28.13 10.84 20.56
CA LYS A 152 29.21 10.19 21.32
C LYS A 152 29.15 8.65 21.29
N TYR A 153 28.04 8.07 20.83
CA TYR A 153 27.82 6.63 20.86
C TYR A 153 27.81 6.06 19.43
N ARG A 154 28.26 4.81 19.29
CA ARG A 154 28.12 4.06 18.04
C ARG A 154 26.71 3.47 17.95
N TRP A 155 25.96 3.90 16.95
CA TRP A 155 24.57 3.52 16.73
C TRP A 155 24.43 2.48 15.64
N TYR A 156 23.39 1.65 15.76
CA TYR A 156 23.05 0.59 14.83
C TYR A 156 21.55 0.57 14.59
N ALA A 157 21.16 0.25 13.35
CA ALA A 157 19.78 0.02 12.99
C ALA A 157 19.33 -1.38 13.46
N LYS A 158 18.33 -1.44 14.33
CA LYS A 158 17.73 -2.69 14.80
C LYS A 158 16.26 -2.72 14.42
N ARG A 159 15.85 -3.77 13.72
CA ARG A 159 14.45 -3.97 13.32
C ARG A 159 13.69 -4.65 14.45
N HIS A 160 12.53 -4.10 14.79
CA HIS A 160 11.61 -4.68 15.76
C HIS A 160 10.19 -4.66 15.17
N GLY A 161 9.73 -5.82 14.70
CA GLY A 161 8.49 -5.93 13.93
C GLY A 161 8.58 -5.16 12.60
N GLY A 162 7.62 -4.25 12.39
CA GLY A 162 7.53 -3.40 11.19
C GLY A 162 8.43 -2.16 11.22
N THR A 163 9.02 -1.82 12.37
CA THR A 163 9.72 -0.54 12.58
C THR A 163 11.21 -0.76 12.82
N THR A 164 12.04 0.11 12.28
CA THR A 164 13.50 0.12 12.49
C THR A 164 13.85 1.22 13.49
N TYR A 165 14.63 0.88 14.50
CA TYR A 165 15.05 1.79 15.56
C TYR A 165 16.57 1.95 15.60
N ALA A 166 17.03 3.14 15.99
CA ALA A 166 18.43 3.37 16.32
C ALA A 166 18.73 2.88 17.75
N THR A 167 19.72 1.99 17.87
CA THR A 167 20.14 1.40 19.14
C THR A 167 21.65 1.48 19.33
N CYS A 168 22.12 1.57 20.57
CA CYS A 168 23.53 1.48 20.93
C CYS A 168 23.72 0.54 22.12
N ILE A 169 24.95 0.08 22.32
CA ILE A 169 25.32 -0.74 23.48
C ILE A 169 26.03 0.15 24.49
N ARG A 170 25.50 0.23 25.71
CA ARG A 170 26.08 1.01 26.81
C ARG A 170 26.12 0.15 28.06
N LYS A 171 27.31 -0.02 28.65
CA LYS A 171 27.53 -0.86 29.85
C LYS A 171 26.89 -2.25 29.72
N GLY A 172 27.08 -2.90 28.57
CA GLY A 172 26.52 -4.23 28.26
C GLY A 172 25.01 -4.28 27.99
N ARG A 173 24.29 -3.14 28.01
CA ARG A 173 22.84 -3.08 27.77
C ARG A 173 22.51 -2.36 26.47
N THR A 174 21.50 -2.86 25.75
CA THR A 174 20.96 -2.18 24.56
C THR A 174 20.13 -0.97 24.99
N VAL A 175 20.45 0.21 24.46
CA VAL A 175 19.75 1.47 24.70
C VAL A 175 19.21 1.99 23.38
N TYR A 176 17.94 2.41 23.38
CA TYR A 176 17.29 3.03 22.23
C TYR A 176 17.52 4.54 22.21
N MET A 177 17.71 5.11 21.01
CA MET A 177 17.99 6.54 20.83
C MET A 177 16.86 7.42 21.40
N HIS A 178 15.61 7.16 21.02
CA HIS A 178 14.44 7.87 21.53
C HIS A 178 14.34 7.88 23.06
N ARG A 179 14.71 6.78 23.74
CA ARG A 179 14.71 6.73 25.22
C ARG A 179 15.86 7.52 25.83
N MET A 180 17.01 7.53 25.16
CA MET A 180 18.16 8.33 25.58
C MET A 180 17.86 9.83 25.46
N ILE A 181 17.12 10.23 24.42
CA ILE A 181 16.72 11.62 24.19
C ILE A 181 15.74 12.09 25.27
N MET A 182 14.66 11.35 25.47
CA MET A 182 13.56 11.71 26.39
C MET A 182 13.86 11.47 27.88
N ARG A 183 14.98 10.82 28.24
CA ARG A 183 15.41 10.55 29.63
C ARG A 183 14.30 9.93 30.50
N VAL A 184 13.58 8.97 29.94
CA VAL A 184 12.35 8.44 30.54
C VAL A 184 12.63 7.47 31.70
N ARG A 185 11.84 7.57 32.78
CA ARG A 185 11.89 6.66 33.93
C ARG A 185 11.48 5.23 33.51
N LYS A 186 11.93 4.22 34.25
CA LYS A 186 11.50 2.82 34.03
C LYS A 186 9.96 2.73 34.13
N GLY A 187 9.35 2.04 33.17
CA GLY A 187 7.90 1.80 33.09
C GLY A 187 7.15 2.64 32.05
N CYS A 188 7.70 3.78 31.62
CA CYS A 188 7.10 4.61 30.56
C CYS A 188 7.66 4.24 29.17
N ILE A 189 6.79 4.36 28.16
CA ILE A 189 7.12 4.11 26.75
C ILE A 189 7.28 5.47 26.06
N VAL A 190 8.15 5.52 25.06
CA VAL A 190 8.26 6.67 24.16
C VAL A 190 7.73 6.20 22.81
N ASP A 191 6.72 6.91 22.32
CA ASP A 191 6.09 6.68 21.01
C ASP A 191 6.63 7.68 19.99
N HIS A 192 6.66 7.25 18.74
CA HIS A 192 7.01 8.06 17.57
C HIS A 192 5.70 8.46 16.90
N ILE A 193 5.38 9.76 16.91
CA ILE A 193 4.09 10.28 16.41
C ILE A 193 3.89 9.87 14.94
N ASP A 194 4.92 9.99 14.11
CA ASP A 194 4.91 9.59 12.69
C ASP A 194 5.05 8.07 12.43
N GLY A 195 5.28 7.26 13.46
CA GLY A 195 5.54 5.81 13.33
C GLY A 195 6.92 5.44 12.75
N ASN A 196 7.79 6.42 12.47
CA ASN A 196 9.15 6.22 11.97
C ASN A 196 10.16 6.18 13.12
N GLY A 197 10.60 4.99 13.51
CA GLY A 197 11.57 4.77 14.59
C GLY A 197 12.97 5.37 14.36
N LEU A 198 13.27 5.89 13.17
CA LEU A 198 14.51 6.61 12.85
C LEU A 198 14.38 8.13 12.98
N ASN A 199 13.16 8.68 13.04
CA ASN A 199 12.92 10.11 13.31
C ASN A 199 12.87 10.35 14.83
N ASN A 200 14.02 10.65 15.43
CA ASN A 200 14.17 10.81 16.88
C ASN A 200 14.17 12.28 17.33
N ARG A 201 13.62 13.20 16.52
CA ARG A 201 13.40 14.60 16.92
C ARG A 201 12.39 14.70 18.04
N ARG A 202 12.58 15.60 19.01
CA ARG A 202 11.70 15.79 20.17
C ARG A 202 10.26 16.07 19.77
N CYS A 203 10.05 16.86 18.71
CA CYS A 203 8.70 17.13 18.19
C CYS A 203 7.98 15.87 17.69
N ASN A 204 8.71 14.79 17.38
CA ASN A 204 8.15 13.51 16.96
C ASN A 204 8.07 12.47 18.09
N LEU A 205 8.59 12.79 19.29
CA LEU A 205 8.64 11.87 20.42
C LEU A 205 7.67 12.29 21.51
N ARG A 206 6.88 11.34 22.02
CA ARG A 206 5.99 11.57 23.16
C ARG A 206 6.05 10.44 24.18
N ILE A 207 5.89 10.79 25.45
CA ILE A 207 5.79 9.78 26.51
C ILE A 207 4.35 9.29 26.56
N CYS A 208 4.17 7.97 26.56
CA CYS A 208 2.86 7.35 26.56
C CYS A 208 2.83 6.06 27.39
N THR A 209 1.62 5.63 27.70
CA THR A 209 1.32 4.30 28.21
C THR A 209 1.25 3.27 27.08
N HIS A 210 1.30 1.98 27.42
CA HIS A 210 1.17 0.93 26.41
C HIS A 210 -0.16 1.01 25.65
N GLN A 211 -1.26 1.37 26.31
CA GLN A 211 -2.57 1.50 25.67
C GLN A 211 -2.60 2.67 24.67
N GLN A 212 -2.03 3.82 25.04
CA GLN A 212 -1.90 4.98 24.15
C GLN A 212 -1.00 4.66 22.94
N ASN A 213 0.12 3.97 23.15
CA ASN A 213 0.99 3.52 22.06
C ASN A 213 0.27 2.60 21.06
N GLN A 214 -0.63 1.74 21.55
CA GLN A 214 -1.44 0.88 20.66
C GLN A 214 -2.50 1.67 19.89
N ALA A 215 -2.97 2.81 20.40
CA ALA A 215 -3.90 3.69 19.70
C ALA A 215 -3.26 4.37 18.49
N ASN A 216 -1.94 4.59 18.52
CA ASN A 216 -1.16 5.12 17.39
C ASN A 216 -0.79 4.08 16.32
N ARG A 217 -1.45 2.92 16.30
CA ARG A 217 -1.08 1.84 15.39
C ARG A 217 -1.67 2.06 14.00
N GLY A 218 -0.78 2.25 13.02
CA GLY A 218 -1.13 2.41 11.62
C GLY A 218 -1.75 1.18 10.94
N PRO A 219 -2.04 1.28 9.63
CA PRO A 219 -2.78 0.28 8.87
C PRO A 219 -2.04 -1.05 8.78
N ARG A 220 -2.79 -2.16 8.90
CA ARG A 220 -2.28 -3.54 8.76
C ARG A 220 -2.61 -4.18 7.41
N GLY A 221 -2.95 -3.35 6.41
CA GLY A 221 -3.52 -3.80 5.15
C GLY A 221 -5.02 -4.13 5.28
N GLY A 222 -5.69 -4.30 4.16
CA GLY A 222 -7.13 -4.52 4.11
C GLY A 222 -7.73 -4.12 2.76
N SER A 223 -9.06 -3.99 2.75
CA SER A 223 -9.83 -3.54 1.57
C SER A 223 -9.79 -2.03 1.36
N SER A 224 -9.42 -1.26 2.40
CA SER A 224 -9.21 0.18 2.34
C SER A 224 -7.74 0.54 2.56
N ARG A 225 -7.34 1.72 2.07
CA ARG A 225 -6.06 2.35 2.44
C ARG A 225 -6.07 2.98 3.83
N PHE A 226 -7.25 3.27 4.38
CA PHE A 226 -7.43 3.99 5.64
C PHE A 226 -7.69 3.02 6.82
N VAL A 227 -7.21 3.39 8.00
CA VAL A 227 -7.41 2.61 9.23
C VAL A 227 -8.87 2.68 9.67
N GLY A 228 -9.44 1.51 10.00
CA GLY A 228 -10.82 1.42 10.49
C GLY A 228 -11.89 1.55 9.41
N VAL A 229 -11.50 1.53 8.14
CA VAL A 229 -12.41 1.53 7.00
C VAL A 229 -12.37 0.18 6.30
N LEU A 230 -13.53 -0.38 5.99
CA LEU A 230 -13.67 -1.66 5.32
C LEU A 230 -14.72 -1.60 4.21
N ARG A 231 -14.44 -2.27 3.10
CA ARG A 231 -15.41 -2.39 2.01
C ARG A 231 -16.56 -3.32 2.45
N HIS A 232 -17.78 -2.80 2.43
CA HIS A 232 -19.00 -3.55 2.70
C HIS A 232 -19.93 -3.47 1.48
N LYS A 233 -19.94 -4.53 0.66
CA LYS A 233 -20.63 -4.55 -0.64
C LYS A 233 -20.16 -3.37 -1.52
N ASP A 234 -21.07 -2.46 -1.84
CA ASP A 234 -20.80 -1.29 -2.69
C ASP A 234 -20.44 -0.04 -1.88
N LYS A 235 -20.50 -0.10 -0.55
CA LYS A 235 -20.24 1.03 0.37
C LYS A 235 -19.00 0.79 1.24
N TRP A 236 -18.60 1.81 1.99
CA TRP A 236 -17.50 1.81 2.93
C TRP A 236 -18.03 1.89 4.36
N GLU A 237 -17.74 0.88 5.16
CA GLU A 237 -18.05 0.88 6.59
C GLU A 237 -16.91 1.48 7.38
N ALA A 238 -17.24 2.37 8.30
CA ALA A 238 -16.32 2.94 9.28
C ALA A 238 -16.57 2.32 10.66
N GLY A 239 -15.49 1.93 11.34
CA GLY A 239 -15.57 1.37 12.68
C GLY A 239 -14.29 1.51 13.49
N ILE A 240 -14.45 1.58 14.81
CA ILE A 240 -13.31 1.65 15.75
C ILE A 240 -13.58 0.77 16.97
N ARG A 241 -12.54 0.08 17.46
CA ARG A 241 -12.62 -0.72 18.68
C ARG A 241 -11.94 0.00 19.84
N TYR A 242 -12.65 0.19 20.94
CA TYR A 242 -12.13 0.84 22.14
C TYR A 242 -12.54 0.07 23.39
N ARG A 243 -11.57 -0.24 24.24
CA ARG A 243 -11.74 -1.04 25.48
C ARG A 243 -12.56 -2.32 25.26
N GLY A 244 -12.30 -3.02 24.17
CA GLY A 244 -12.97 -4.28 23.81
C GLY A 244 -14.28 -4.12 23.05
N LYS A 245 -14.95 -2.95 23.10
CA LYS A 245 -16.22 -2.66 22.42
C LYS A 245 -15.98 -2.13 21.00
N TYR A 246 -16.77 -2.61 20.04
CA TYR A 246 -16.78 -2.09 18.67
C TYR A 246 -17.80 -0.96 18.53
N PHE A 247 -17.38 0.17 17.97
CA PHE A 247 -18.19 1.32 17.64
C PHE A 247 -18.36 1.34 16.13
N TYR A 248 -19.57 1.04 15.66
CA TYR A 248 -19.97 1.18 14.27
C TYR A 248 -20.31 2.65 13.99
N LEU A 249 -19.67 3.23 12.98
CA LEU A 249 -19.77 4.66 12.66
C LEU A 249 -20.59 4.94 11.41
N GLY A 250 -21.05 3.90 10.73
CA GLY A 250 -21.94 4.00 9.58
C GLY A 250 -21.37 3.41 8.29
N LEU A 251 -22.21 3.47 7.25
CA LEU A 251 -21.85 3.17 5.86
C LEU A 251 -21.81 4.48 5.07
N HIS A 252 -20.74 4.66 4.31
CA HIS A 252 -20.48 5.83 3.47
C HIS A 252 -20.32 5.39 2.02
N ASP A 253 -20.69 6.24 1.09
CA ASP A 253 -20.49 5.96 -0.34
C ASP A 253 -19.02 6.19 -0.77
N ASP A 254 -18.31 7.05 -0.03
CA ASP A 254 -16.91 7.40 -0.27
C ASP A 254 -15.98 6.87 0.83
N GLU A 255 -14.77 6.49 0.41
CA GLU A 255 -13.74 5.89 1.28
C GLU A 255 -13.14 6.93 2.26
N VAL A 256 -12.97 8.18 1.80
CA VAL A 256 -12.42 9.29 2.57
C VAL A 256 -13.41 9.73 3.64
N GLU A 257 -14.68 9.82 3.31
CA GLU A 257 -15.73 10.18 4.28
C GLU A 257 -15.84 9.18 5.44
N ALA A 258 -15.76 7.88 5.14
CA ALA A 258 -15.67 6.84 6.16
C ALA A 258 -14.45 7.01 7.06
N ALA A 259 -13.30 7.35 6.47
CA ALA A 259 -12.06 7.57 7.21
C ALA A 259 -12.13 8.82 8.11
N LYS A 260 -12.71 9.93 7.62
CA LYS A 260 -12.94 11.15 8.42
C LYS A 260 -13.93 10.91 9.57
N ALA A 261 -14.99 10.14 9.34
CA ALA A 261 -15.91 9.73 10.41
C ALA A 261 -15.18 8.91 11.50
N ARG A 262 -14.29 8.01 11.08
CA ARG A 262 -13.46 7.24 12.00
C ARG A 262 -12.46 8.13 12.74
N ASP A 263 -11.83 9.09 12.10
CA ASP A 263 -10.83 9.98 12.72
C ASP A 263 -11.44 10.87 13.80
N ARG A 264 -12.63 11.44 13.55
CA ARG A 264 -13.40 12.17 14.57
C ARG A 264 -13.61 11.32 15.82
N LYS A 265 -14.03 10.06 15.65
CA LYS A 265 -14.23 9.16 16.78
C LYS A 265 -12.93 8.72 17.45
N ALA A 266 -11.86 8.53 16.67
CA ALA A 266 -10.55 8.18 17.21
C ALA A 266 -9.99 9.30 18.08
N TYR A 267 -10.10 10.55 17.62
CA TYR A 267 -9.71 11.73 18.38
C TYR A 267 -10.54 11.90 19.65
N GLU A 268 -11.87 11.72 19.59
CA GLU A 268 -12.74 11.73 20.77
C GLU A 268 -12.30 10.69 21.84
N LEU A 269 -11.87 9.50 21.42
CA LEU A 269 -11.55 8.38 22.33
C LEU A 269 -10.12 8.37 22.85
N HIS A 270 -9.17 8.88 22.06
CA HIS A 270 -7.73 8.77 22.32
C HIS A 270 -6.99 10.11 22.36
N GLY A 271 -7.67 11.22 21.99
CA GLY A 271 -7.09 12.55 21.90
C GLY A 271 -5.89 12.59 20.98
N GLU A 272 -4.85 13.30 21.42
CA GLU A 272 -3.57 13.41 20.72
C GLU A 272 -2.90 12.06 20.39
N TYR A 273 -3.20 10.99 21.14
CA TYR A 273 -2.60 9.66 20.94
C TYR A 273 -3.27 8.83 19.85
N ALA A 274 -4.34 9.33 19.23
CA ALA A 274 -5.01 8.67 18.12
C ALA A 274 -4.10 8.61 16.89
N TYR A 275 -4.00 7.46 16.25
CA TYR A 275 -3.62 7.43 14.84
C TYR A 275 -4.76 8.08 14.04
N LEU A 276 -4.47 9.12 13.24
CA LEU A 276 -5.44 9.76 12.36
C LEU A 276 -5.06 9.49 10.90
N ASN A 277 -6.05 9.23 10.04
CA ASN A 277 -5.85 9.14 8.60
C ASN A 277 -5.60 10.51 7.97
N PHE A 278 -6.24 11.56 8.50
CA PHE A 278 -6.11 12.97 8.10
C PHE A 278 -5.75 13.84 9.31
N PRO A 279 -4.49 13.80 9.80
CA PRO A 279 -4.07 14.62 10.95
C PRO A 279 -4.21 16.13 10.72
N GLU A 280 -4.17 16.59 9.46
CA GLU A 280 -4.37 17.97 9.05
C GLU A 280 -5.74 18.55 9.45
N ASP A 281 -6.78 17.70 9.54
CA ASP A 281 -8.14 18.12 9.91
C ASP A 281 -8.28 18.44 11.42
N PHE A 282 -7.24 18.19 12.24
CA PHE A 282 -7.27 18.33 13.70
C PHE A 282 -6.17 19.25 14.25
N GLY A 283 -5.47 19.97 13.36
CA GLY A 283 -4.41 20.92 13.73
C GLY A 283 -4.96 22.19 14.40
N PRO A 284 -4.09 22.97 15.07
CA PRO A 284 -4.47 24.22 15.75
C PRO A 284 -5.06 25.28 14.80
N ASP A 285 -4.83 25.16 13.49
CA ASP A 285 -5.28 26.10 12.45
C ASP A 285 -6.56 25.64 11.71
N GLY A 286 -7.14 24.49 12.08
CA GLY A 286 -8.23 23.83 11.34
C GLY A 286 -9.55 23.65 12.08
N GLY A 287 -9.71 24.26 13.25
CA GLY A 287 -10.99 24.30 13.96
C GLY A 287 -11.72 25.62 13.68
N GLU A 288 -12.74 25.57 12.83
CA GLU A 288 -13.87 26.52 12.92
C GLU A 288 -14.60 26.39 14.25
#